data_AF-A0A2V8NPM9-F1
#
_entry.id   AF-A0A2V8NPM9-F1
#
_cell.length_a   1.000
_cell.length_b   1.000
_cell.length_c   1.000
_cell.angle_alpha   90.00
_cell.angle_beta   90.00
_cell.angle_gamma   90.00
#
_symmetry.space_group_name_H-M   'P 1'
#
loop_
_entity.id
_entity.type
_entity.pdbx_description
1 polymer ?
#
loop_
_entity_poly.entity_id
_entity_poly.type
_entity_poly.pdbx_seq_one_letter_code
_entity_poly.pdbx_strand_id
1 'polypeptide(L)'
;MMPPPYTLRAREAALDLLIELESTRLEVVLIPSADPDCAMRGGMIRVVQNANCKWYRAFCKSHQTRRKRPRRRRNYSDTLIKRAYTVRALESLSEGRSAGIYEERLKPFIKERMKEIERREEVYALAS
;
A
#
# COMPACT_ATOMS: atom_id res chain seq x y z
N MET A 1 -2.20 -10.14 -28.11
CA MET A 1 -1.27 -9.00 -28.12
C MET A 1 -0.55 -8.98 -26.77
N MET A 2 0.71 -9.41 -26.70
CA MET A 2 1.49 -9.31 -25.46
C MET A 2 1.75 -7.83 -25.17
N PRO A 3 1.54 -7.34 -23.92
CA PRO A 3 1.94 -5.99 -23.57
C PRO A 3 3.45 -5.83 -23.77
N PRO A 4 3.93 -4.64 -24.20
CA PRO A 4 5.36 -4.40 -24.37
C PRO A 4 6.08 -4.69 -23.05
N PRO A 5 7.32 -5.24 -23.08
CA PRO A 5 8.08 -5.50 -21.88
C PRO A 5 8.19 -4.21 -21.06
N TYR A 6 7.84 -4.28 -19.77
CA TYR A 6 7.95 -3.13 -18.88
C TYR A 6 9.39 -2.62 -18.92
N THR A 7 9.54 -1.29 -18.95
CA THR A 7 10.86 -0.65 -18.92
C THR A 7 11.62 -1.06 -17.66
N LEU A 8 12.94 -1.10 -17.73
CA LEU A 8 13.80 -1.42 -16.58
C LEU A 8 13.45 -0.56 -15.35
N ARG A 9 13.20 0.73 -15.57
CA ARG A 9 12.74 1.68 -14.54
C ARG A 9 11.43 1.31 -13.87
N ALA A 10 10.47 0.78 -14.62
CA ALA A 10 9.20 0.36 -14.04
C ALA A 10 9.36 -0.90 -13.19
N ARG A 11 10.31 -1.78 -13.54
CA ARG A 11 10.66 -2.95 -12.74
C ARG A 11 11.32 -2.56 -11.42
N GLU A 12 12.27 -1.61 -11.47
CA GLU A 12 12.88 -0.99 -10.28
C GLU A 12 11.83 -0.35 -9.38
N ALA A 13 10.94 0.47 -9.96
CA ALA A 13 9.86 1.10 -9.21
C ALA A 13 8.89 0.09 -8.58
N ALA A 14 8.59 -1.02 -9.26
CA ALA A 14 7.77 -2.10 -8.70
C ALA A 14 8.46 -2.78 -7.50
N LEU A 15 9.76 -3.04 -7.61
CA LEU A 15 10.55 -3.65 -6.55
C LEU A 15 10.64 -2.71 -5.33
N ASP A 16 10.88 -1.42 -5.54
CA ASP A 16 10.89 -0.41 -4.47
C ASP A 16 9.57 -0.36 -3.71
N LEU A 17 8.44 -0.35 -4.43
CA LEU A 17 7.11 -0.36 -3.82
C LEU A 17 6.84 -1.67 -3.09
N LEU A 18 7.34 -2.81 -3.60
CA LEU A 18 7.22 -4.11 -2.95
C LEU A 18 7.95 -4.12 -1.61
N ILE A 19 9.22 -3.71 -1.59
CA ILE A 19 10.02 -3.62 -0.37
C ILE A 19 9.37 -2.69 0.65
N GLU A 20 8.89 -1.51 0.23
CA GLU A 20 8.19 -0.57 1.11
C GLU A 20 6.88 -1.15 1.65
N LEU A 21 6.15 -1.91 0.81
CA LEU A 21 4.94 -2.58 1.25
C LEU A 21 5.27 -3.62 2.30
N GLU A 22 6.23 -4.52 2.06
CA GLU A 22 6.58 -5.62 2.95
C GLU A 22 7.16 -5.17 4.28
N SER A 23 7.97 -4.10 4.27
CA SER A 23 8.53 -3.49 5.47
C SER A 23 7.50 -2.76 6.34
N THR A 24 6.31 -2.44 5.81
CA THR A 24 5.25 -1.74 6.54
C THR A 24 3.96 -2.54 6.63
N ARG A 25 3.52 -2.83 7.86
CA ARG A 25 2.25 -3.53 8.11
C ARG A 25 1.41 -2.77 9.12
N LEU A 26 0.10 -2.76 8.90
CA LEU A 26 -0.86 -2.34 9.90
C LEU A 26 -0.76 -3.26 11.13
N GLU A 27 -0.35 -2.69 12.25
CA GLU A 27 -0.28 -3.35 13.55
C GLU A 27 -1.18 -2.59 14.53
N VAL A 28 -2.03 -3.34 15.23
CA VAL A 28 -2.98 -2.81 16.19
C VAL A 28 -2.82 -3.56 17.48
N VAL A 29 -2.55 -2.83 18.56
CA VAL A 29 -2.41 -3.37 19.91
C VAL A 29 -3.64 -3.04 20.74
N LEU A 30 -3.87 -3.85 21.77
CA LEU A 30 -4.83 -3.55 22.83
C LEU A 30 -4.08 -2.85 23.97
N ILE A 31 -4.57 -1.68 24.35
CA ILE A 31 -4.13 -1.00 25.57
C ILE A 31 -5.32 -0.82 26.51
N PRO A 32 -5.11 -0.70 27.83
CA PRO A 32 -6.18 -0.40 28.76
C PRO A 32 -6.95 0.86 28.36
N SER A 33 -8.26 0.87 28.61
CA SER A 33 -9.09 2.05 28.40
C SER A 33 -8.55 3.25 29.18
N ALA A 34 -8.73 4.46 28.63
CA ALA A 34 -8.42 5.70 29.35
C ALA A 34 -9.39 5.97 30.52
N ASP A 35 -10.57 5.34 30.49
CA ASP A 35 -11.52 5.33 31.61
C ASP A 35 -11.06 4.32 32.68
N PRO A 36 -10.70 4.77 33.90
CA PRO A 36 -10.18 3.91 34.96
C PRO A 36 -11.15 2.80 35.38
N ASP A 37 -12.44 3.11 35.51
CA ASP A 37 -13.45 2.13 35.93
C ASP A 37 -13.63 1.04 34.87
N CYS A 38 -13.56 1.42 33.60
CA CYS A 38 -13.59 0.49 32.47
C CYS A 38 -12.32 -0.36 32.43
N ALA A 39 -11.14 0.26 32.60
CA ALA A 39 -9.85 -0.43 32.60
C ALA A 39 -9.74 -1.46 33.74
N MET A 40 -10.18 -1.10 34.96
CA MET A 40 -10.21 -2.01 36.11
C MET A 40 -11.10 -3.24 35.86
N ARG A 41 -12.16 -3.11 35.06
CA ARG A 41 -13.03 -4.22 34.63
C ARG A 41 -12.47 -4.99 33.42
N GLY A 42 -11.22 -4.74 33.01
CA GLY A 42 -10.57 -5.38 31.86
C GLY A 42 -10.92 -4.73 30.50
N GLY A 43 -11.48 -3.52 30.52
CA GLY A 43 -11.78 -2.76 29.31
C GLY A 43 -10.52 -2.37 28.55
N MET A 44 -10.47 -2.75 27.27
CA MET A 44 -9.33 -2.48 26.37
C MET A 44 -9.79 -1.67 25.16
N ILE A 45 -8.91 -0.79 24.67
CA ILE A 45 -9.08 -0.07 23.41
C ILE A 45 -8.01 -0.51 22.41
N ARG A 46 -8.36 -0.46 21.12
CA ARG A 46 -7.45 -0.76 20.02
C ARG A 46 -6.72 0.50 19.58
N VAL A 47 -5.40 0.47 19.56
CA VAL A 47 -4.56 1.57 19.08
C VAL A 47 -3.67 1.09 17.94
N VAL A 48 -3.50 1.94 16.93
CA VAL A 48 -2.61 1.67 15.79
C VAL A 48 -1.17 1.89 16.24
N GLN A 49 -0.38 0.83 16.29
CA GLN A 49 1.06 0.88 16.59
C GLN A 49 1.85 1.16 15.32
N ASN A 50 1.49 0.52 14.21
CA ASN A 50 2.13 0.71 12.92
C ASN A 50 1.07 0.82 11.82
N ALA A 51 1.32 1.62 10.79
CA ALA A 51 0.40 1.85 9.68
C ALA A 51 1.02 1.39 8.36
N ASN A 52 0.18 1.00 7.40
CA ASN A 52 0.68 0.71 6.05
C ASN A 52 1.33 1.95 5.42
N CYS A 53 2.29 1.73 4.51
CA CYS A 53 2.92 2.79 3.72
C CYS A 53 1.91 3.73 3.04
N LYS A 54 2.34 4.98 2.82
CA LYS A 54 1.48 6.08 2.36
C LYS A 54 0.85 5.78 1.01
N TRP A 55 1.64 5.29 0.06
CA TRP A 55 1.17 4.97 -1.29
C TRP A 55 0.10 3.87 -1.25
N TYR A 56 0.27 2.84 -0.41
CA TYR A 56 -0.69 1.73 -0.31
C TYR A 56 -2.02 2.18 0.31
N ARG A 57 -1.97 3.09 1.30
CA ARG A 57 -3.17 3.73 1.84
C ARG A 57 -3.91 4.54 0.77
N ALA A 58 -3.18 5.28 -0.07
CA ALA A 58 -3.76 6.01 -1.19
C ALA A 58 -4.36 5.05 -2.24
N PHE A 59 -3.69 3.93 -2.52
CA PHE A 59 -4.16 2.89 -3.43
C PHE A 59 -5.47 2.25 -2.95
N CYS A 60 -5.56 1.91 -1.67
CA CYS A 60 -6.80 1.42 -1.06
C CYS A 60 -7.93 2.45 -1.15
N LYS A 61 -7.62 3.74 -0.95
CA LYS A 61 -8.60 4.85 -1.00
C LYS A 61 -9.13 5.10 -2.40
N SER A 62 -8.32 4.92 -3.45
CA SER A 62 -8.78 5.11 -4.84
C SER A 62 -9.68 3.98 -5.36
N HIS A 63 -9.75 2.85 -4.65
CA HIS A 63 -10.49 1.64 -5.08
C HIS A 63 -11.51 1.17 -4.04
N GLN A 64 -12.30 2.11 -3.50
CA GLN A 64 -13.36 1.79 -2.54
C GLN A 64 -14.46 0.90 -3.16
N THR A 65 -14.98 -0.05 -2.39
CA THR A 65 -16.13 -0.85 -2.81
C THR A 65 -17.39 0.01 -2.77
N ARG A 66 -18.14 0.07 -3.87
CA ARG A 66 -19.47 0.69 -3.92
C ARG A 66 -20.51 -0.28 -3.36
N ARG A 67 -20.54 -0.47 -2.04
CA ARG A 67 -21.56 -1.32 -1.40
C ARG A 67 -22.86 -0.54 -1.22
N LYS A 68 -23.99 -1.15 -1.63
CA LYS A 68 -25.36 -0.63 -1.41
C LYS A 68 -25.69 -0.42 0.07
N ARG A 69 -25.04 -1.19 0.96
CA ARG A 69 -25.04 -0.99 2.42
C ARG A 69 -23.59 -0.95 2.91
N PRO A 70 -23.00 0.24 3.10
CA PRO A 70 -21.69 0.37 3.74
C PRO A 70 -21.74 -0.30 5.11
N ARG A 71 -20.67 -1.00 5.52
CA ARG A 71 -20.59 -1.48 6.91
C ARG A 71 -20.72 -0.26 7.83
N ARG A 72 -21.71 -0.25 8.73
CA ARG A 72 -21.99 0.87 9.66
C ARG A 72 -20.81 1.30 10.55
N ARG A 73 -19.69 0.58 10.53
CA ARG A 73 -18.47 0.90 11.30
C ARG A 73 -17.60 1.86 10.48
N ARG A 74 -17.71 3.15 10.79
CA ARG A 74 -17.09 4.32 10.14
C ARG A 74 -15.57 4.26 9.87
N ASN A 75 -14.84 3.28 10.40
CA ASN A 75 -13.38 3.33 10.46
C ASN A 75 -12.64 2.43 9.46
N TYR A 76 -13.35 1.62 8.67
CA TYR A 76 -12.71 0.79 7.63
C TYR A 76 -13.23 1.21 6.26
N SER A 77 -12.35 1.77 5.44
CA SER A 77 -12.62 1.93 4.02
C SER A 77 -12.75 0.54 3.41
N ASP A 78 -13.98 0.11 3.12
CA ASP A 78 -14.19 -1.10 2.34
C ASP A 78 -13.52 -0.86 0.97
N THR A 79 -12.41 -1.56 0.70
CA THR A 79 -11.62 -1.44 -0.53
C THR A 79 -11.61 -2.75 -1.31
N LEU A 80 -11.54 -2.67 -2.64
CA LEU A 80 -11.37 -3.83 -3.52
C LEU A 80 -9.94 -4.37 -3.51
N ILE A 81 -9.01 -3.64 -2.88
CA ILE A 81 -7.59 -3.96 -2.87
C ILE A 81 -7.30 -4.95 -1.73
N LYS A 82 -6.76 -6.11 -2.11
CA LYS A 82 -6.22 -7.11 -1.20
C LYS A 82 -4.70 -7.05 -1.24
N ARG A 83 -4.07 -6.93 -0.09
CA ARG A 83 -2.61 -6.85 0.04
C ARG A 83 -1.88 -7.98 -0.64
N ALA A 84 -2.31 -9.23 -0.42
CA ALA A 84 -1.68 -10.39 -1.06
C ALA A 84 -1.69 -10.33 -2.60
N TYR A 85 -2.72 -9.74 -3.20
CA TYR A 85 -2.79 -9.58 -4.65
C TYR A 85 -1.95 -8.39 -5.12
N THR A 86 -1.84 -7.34 -4.31
CA THR A 86 -0.90 -6.24 -4.57
C THR A 86 0.55 -6.72 -4.55
N VAL A 87 0.93 -7.53 -3.56
CA VAL A 87 2.27 -8.14 -3.47
C VAL A 87 2.55 -8.95 -4.73
N ARG A 88 1.68 -9.91 -5.08
CA ARG A 88 1.83 -10.73 -6.29
C ARG A 88 1.95 -9.92 -7.58
N ALA A 89 1.16 -8.85 -7.69
CA ALA A 89 1.21 -7.98 -8.86
C ALA A 89 2.53 -7.20 -8.94
N LEU A 90 3.07 -6.73 -7.80
CA LEU A 90 4.37 -6.06 -7.76
C LEU A 90 5.53 -7.02 -8.05
N GLU A 91 5.49 -8.25 -7.51
CA GLU A 91 6.45 -9.32 -7.86
C GLU A 91 6.44 -9.57 -9.36
N SER A 92 5.24 -9.81 -9.93
CA SER A 92 5.04 -10.00 -11.37
C SER A 92 5.63 -8.84 -12.19
N LEU A 93 5.35 -7.60 -11.81
CA LEU A 93 5.87 -6.40 -12.46
C LEU A 93 7.39 -6.27 -12.36
N SER A 94 7.99 -6.59 -11.21
CA SER A 94 9.46 -6.56 -11.02
C SER A 94 10.18 -7.60 -11.90
N GLU A 95 9.53 -8.74 -12.13
CA GLU A 95 9.99 -9.78 -13.07
C GLU A 95 9.76 -9.42 -14.54
N GLY A 96 9.12 -8.26 -14.82
CA GLY A 96 8.80 -7.82 -16.17
C GLY A 96 7.55 -8.48 -16.77
N ARG A 97 6.79 -9.21 -15.95
CA ARG A 97 5.50 -9.80 -16.34
C ARG A 97 4.38 -8.79 -16.12
N SER A 98 3.38 -8.83 -16.99
CA SER A 98 2.29 -7.86 -16.99
C SER A 98 1.03 -8.50 -17.53
N ALA A 99 0.21 -9.07 -16.66
CA ALA A 99 -1.08 -9.59 -17.05
C ALA A 99 -2.04 -9.64 -15.87
N GLY A 100 -2.69 -8.53 -15.55
CA GLY A 100 -3.74 -8.54 -14.55
C GLY A 100 -4.31 -7.17 -14.18
N ILE A 101 -5.49 -7.22 -13.56
CA ILE A 101 -6.21 -6.04 -13.10
C ILE A 101 -5.43 -5.28 -12.02
N TYR A 102 -4.65 -5.96 -11.18
CA TYR A 102 -3.91 -5.30 -10.11
C TYR A 102 -2.72 -4.51 -10.66
N GLU A 103 -2.03 -5.06 -11.65
CA GLU A 103 -0.93 -4.45 -12.37
C GLU A 103 -1.40 -3.17 -13.08
N GLU A 104 -2.54 -3.24 -13.78
CA GLU A 104 -3.18 -2.07 -14.39
C GLU A 104 -3.50 -0.97 -13.36
N ARG A 105 -4.06 -1.37 -12.20
CA ARG A 105 -4.40 -0.43 -11.13
C ARG A 105 -3.17 0.16 -10.42
N LEU A 106 -2.02 -0.51 -10.48
CA LEU A 106 -0.76 -0.05 -9.90
C LEU A 106 0.00 0.95 -10.80
N LYS A 107 -0.31 1.02 -12.10
CA LYS A 107 0.37 1.91 -13.05
C LYS A 107 0.55 3.36 -12.57
N PRO A 108 -0.45 4.04 -11.97
CA PRO A 108 -0.27 5.40 -11.50
C PRO A 108 0.82 5.52 -10.42
N PHE A 109 0.86 4.56 -9.49
CA PHE A 109 1.82 4.52 -8.38
C PHE A 109 3.22 4.14 -8.87
N ILE A 110 3.32 3.22 -9.84
CA ILE A 110 4.59 2.88 -10.50
C ILE A 110 5.16 4.11 -11.20
N LYS A 111 4.34 4.82 -11.97
CA LYS A 111 4.77 6.05 -12.67
C LYS A 111 5.20 7.15 -11.71
N GLU A 112 4.52 7.28 -10.57
CA GLU A 112 4.91 8.22 -9.52
C GLU A 112 6.27 7.84 -8.91
N ARG A 113 6.46 6.58 -8.54
CA ARG A 113 7.73 6.08 -7.99
C ARG A 113 8.90 6.20 -8.98
N MET A 114 8.69 5.96 -10.27
CA MET A 114 9.72 6.19 -11.30
C MET A 114 10.23 7.64 -11.27
N LYS A 115 9.33 8.63 -11.19
CA LYS A 115 9.71 10.05 -11.10
C LYS A 115 10.43 10.40 -9.80
N GLU A 116 10.12 9.69 -8.70
CA GLU A 116 10.81 9.87 -7.43
C GLU A 116 12.25 9.34 -7.50
N ILE A 117 12.45 8.20 -8.17
CA ILE A 117 13.78 7.62 -8.40
C ILE A 117 14.62 8.58 -9.26
N GLU A 118 14.09 9.06 -10.39
CA GLU A 118 14.77 10.03 -11.27
C GLU A 118 15.20 11.28 -10.48
N ARG A 119 14.30 11.87 -9.70
CA ARG A 119 14.62 13.04 -8.87
C ARG A 119 15.70 12.77 -7.83
N ARG A 120 15.73 11.56 -7.23
CA ARG A 120 16.76 11.19 -6.25
C ARG A 120 18.12 11.08 -6.92
N GLU A 121 18.18 10.45 -8.09
CA GLU A 121 19.41 10.32 -8.87
C GLU A 121 19.95 11.69 -9.30
N GLU A 122 19.09 12.61 -9.74
CA GLU A 122 19.48 14.00 -10.04
C GLU A 122 20.11 14.69 -8.82
N VAL A 123 19.51 14.54 -7.63
CA VAL A 123 20.05 15.11 -6.39
C VAL A 123 21.40 14.50 -6.02
N TYR A 124 21.57 13.17 -6.15
CA TYR A 124 22.84 12.52 -5.86
C TYR A 124 23.94 12.91 -6.86
N ALA A 125 23.59 13.09 -8.14
CA ALA A 125 24.52 13.54 -9.17
C ALA A 125 24.99 14.98 -8.96
N LEU A 126 24.14 15.85 -8.41
CA LEU A 126 24.51 17.24 -8.07
C LEU A 126 25.30 17.35 -6.76
N ALA A 127 25.21 16.35 -5.90
CA ALA A 127 25.93 16.27 -4.62
C ALA A 127 27.29 15.56 -4.73
N SER A 128 27.60 14.99 -5.91
CA SER A 128 28.86 14.32 -6.24
C SER A 128 29.78 15.24 -7.05
#